data_AF-A0AAE9T486-F1
#
_entry.id   AF-A0AAE9T486-F1
#
_cell.length_a   1.000
_cell.length_b   1.000
_cell.length_c   1.000
_cell.angle_alpha   90.00
_cell.angle_beta   90.00
_cell.angle_gamma   90.00
#
_symmetry.space_group_name_H-M   'P 1'
#
loop_
_entity.id
_entity.type
_entity.pdbx_description
1 polymer ?
#
loop_
_entity_poly.entity_id
_entity_poly.type
_entity_poly.pdbx_seq_one_letter_code
_entity_poly.pdbx_strand_id
1 'polypeptide(L)'
;MEFLLDPSIWAGLLTLVVLEIVLGIDNLVFIAILADKLPPKQRDKARIIGLSLALLMRLGLLSLISWMVTLTRPLFSVGDFSFSGRDLILLFGGMFLLFKATMELHERLENKTHDGNGNRAHASFWAVVAQIVVLDAVFSLDAVITAVGMVDHLGVMMTAVIIAMGVMLIASKPLTNFVNEHPTVVVLCLSFLLMIGLSLMAEGFGFHIPKGYLYAAIGFSILIELFNQIARHNFMKHQSHRPLRERTAEAILRLMGSRKNTDDVDADEPQKKLTTEEFAEEERNMISGVLTLASRSLRSVMTPRTEISWVDSASSVEQIRMQLLDTPHSLFPICRGSLDEIIGVVRAKDLLVALETQTDVESFAAANPPIVVPETLDVINLLPVLRRAKGSLVIIANEFGVVQGLVTPLDVLEAIAGEFPDEDETLDIIPDGEGWLVKGGTDLHALQQVVDSSDLVDPKEEYASLAGMLLAHSDEFPKVGEIIELHRLRFHIIDVSEYRIELVRVERIIDREEDEDA
;
A
#
# COMPACT_ATOMS: atom_id res chain seq x y z
N MET A 1 -52.37 30.56 6.38
CA MET A 1 -52.03 30.10 5.02
C MET A 1 -51.20 31.12 4.23
N GLU A 2 -51.15 32.40 4.60
CA GLU A 2 -50.25 33.38 3.96
C GLU A 2 -48.75 33.14 4.26
N PHE A 3 -48.41 32.57 5.42
CA PHE A 3 -47.03 32.24 5.82
C PHE A 3 -46.33 31.17 4.94
N LEU A 4 -47.09 30.26 4.30
CA LEU A 4 -46.52 29.24 3.41
C LEU A 4 -46.35 29.72 1.97
N LEU A 5 -46.89 30.90 1.64
CA LEU A 5 -46.90 31.49 0.30
C LEU A 5 -45.83 32.57 0.12
N ASP A 6 -45.07 32.91 1.17
CA ASP A 6 -43.96 33.87 1.08
C ASP A 6 -42.69 33.19 0.51
N PRO A 7 -42.22 33.60 -0.68
CA PRO A 7 -41.03 33.02 -1.30
C PRO A 7 -39.75 33.19 -0.48
N SER A 8 -39.69 34.19 0.39
CA SER A 8 -38.50 34.47 1.22
C SER A 8 -38.25 33.37 2.27
N ILE A 9 -39.31 32.79 2.83
CA ILE A 9 -39.23 31.73 3.84
C ILE A 9 -38.71 30.44 3.22
N TRP A 10 -39.15 30.10 2.00
CA TRP A 10 -38.66 28.94 1.26
C TRP A 10 -37.20 29.10 0.83
N ALA A 11 -36.79 30.31 0.42
CA ALA A 11 -35.39 30.60 0.12
C ALA A 11 -34.50 30.49 1.37
N GLY A 12 -34.96 31.01 2.52
CA GLY A 12 -34.29 30.87 3.80
C GLY A 12 -34.18 29.41 4.26
N LEU A 13 -35.29 28.65 4.16
CA LEU A 13 -35.31 27.21 4.45
C LEU A 13 -34.31 26.44 3.59
N LEU A 14 -34.31 26.68 2.28
CA LEU A 14 -33.39 26.03 1.35
C LEU A 14 -31.93 26.36 1.69
N THR A 15 -31.63 27.63 1.96
CA THR A 15 -30.28 28.07 2.32
C THR A 15 -29.80 27.41 3.61
N LEU A 16 -30.66 27.35 4.63
CA LEU A 16 -30.38 26.65 5.87
C LEU A 16 -30.16 25.16 5.65
N VAL A 17 -31.00 24.49 4.87
CA VAL A 17 -30.83 23.05 4.56
C VAL A 17 -29.48 22.80 3.89
N VAL A 18 -29.11 23.62 2.90
CA VAL A 18 -27.81 23.48 2.21
C VAL A 18 -26.65 23.69 3.16
N LEU A 19 -26.69 24.75 3.97
CA LEU A 19 -25.62 25.07 4.91
C LEU A 19 -25.48 23.97 5.99
N GLU A 20 -26.60 23.47 6.50
CA GLU A 20 -26.62 22.40 7.50
C GLU A 20 -26.10 21.06 6.93
N ILE A 21 -26.39 20.77 5.65
CA ILE A 21 -25.84 19.59 4.96
C ILE A 21 -24.32 19.75 4.77
N VAL A 22 -23.86 20.89 4.25
CA VAL A 22 -22.43 21.13 4.00
C VAL A 22 -21.62 21.02 5.29
N LEU A 23 -22.08 21.66 6.38
CA LEU A 23 -21.44 21.55 7.69
C LEU A 23 -21.61 20.15 8.32
N GLY A 24 -22.69 19.44 7.99
CA GLY A 24 -23.00 18.12 8.51
C GLY A 24 -22.19 16.97 7.89
N ILE A 25 -21.57 17.17 6.72
CA ILE A 25 -20.73 16.15 6.07
C ILE A 25 -19.54 15.78 6.95
N ASP A 26 -18.88 16.76 7.57
CA ASP A 26 -17.72 16.52 8.45
C ASP A 26 -18.11 15.65 9.66
N ASN A 27 -19.29 15.91 10.25
CA ASN A 27 -19.84 15.10 11.34
C ASN A 27 -20.13 13.66 10.88
N LEU A 28 -20.60 13.49 9.65
CA LEU A 28 -20.92 12.18 9.09
C LEU A 28 -19.67 11.32 8.85
N VAL A 29 -18.58 11.94 8.37
CA VAL A 29 -17.29 11.25 8.22
C VAL A 29 -16.76 10.82 9.58
N PHE A 30 -16.87 11.66 10.59
CA PHE A 30 -16.43 11.30 11.93
C PHE A 30 -17.25 10.14 12.52
N ILE A 31 -18.57 10.15 12.32
CA ILE A 31 -19.45 9.03 12.69
C ILE A 31 -19.02 7.74 11.99
N ALA A 32 -18.63 7.81 10.70
CA ALA A 32 -18.09 6.66 9.98
C ALA A 32 -16.81 6.11 10.63
N ILE A 33 -15.86 6.99 10.96
CA ILE A 33 -14.58 6.61 11.60
C ILE A 33 -14.81 5.91 12.95
N LEU A 34 -15.68 6.45 13.81
CA LEU A 34 -15.96 5.82 15.10
C LEU A 34 -16.78 4.53 14.98
N ALA A 35 -17.75 4.50 14.07
CA ALA A 35 -18.55 3.30 13.85
C ALA A 35 -17.68 2.14 13.34
N ASP A 36 -16.57 2.42 12.64
CA ASP A 36 -15.62 1.42 12.17
C ASP A 36 -14.93 0.67 13.32
N LYS A 37 -14.79 1.28 14.51
CA LYS A 37 -14.24 0.62 15.72
C LYS A 37 -15.17 -0.45 16.31
N LEU A 38 -16.45 -0.46 15.91
CA LEU A 38 -17.44 -1.46 16.33
C LEU A 38 -17.44 -2.70 15.44
N PRO A 39 -17.93 -3.84 15.95
CA PRO A 39 -18.14 -5.04 15.13
C PRO A 39 -19.06 -4.73 13.94
N PRO A 40 -18.85 -5.35 12.76
CA PRO A 40 -19.60 -5.06 11.53
C PRO A 40 -21.13 -5.08 11.71
N LYS A 41 -21.63 -5.99 12.56
CA LYS A 41 -23.07 -6.16 12.85
C LYS A 41 -23.69 -5.00 13.64
N GLN A 42 -22.89 -4.17 14.30
CA GLN A 42 -23.35 -3.08 15.19
C GLN A 42 -23.19 -1.69 14.59
N ARG A 43 -22.35 -1.53 13.55
CA ARG A 43 -22.01 -0.22 12.96
C ARG A 43 -23.24 0.55 12.48
N ASP A 44 -24.09 -0.10 11.69
CA ASP A 44 -25.33 0.50 11.17
C ASP A 44 -26.25 0.98 12.30
N LYS A 45 -26.38 0.17 13.37
CA LYS A 45 -27.20 0.54 14.54
C LYS A 45 -26.61 1.73 15.29
N ALA A 46 -25.29 1.75 15.50
CA ALA A 46 -24.61 2.85 16.17
C ALA A 46 -24.78 4.17 15.42
N ARG A 47 -24.69 4.16 14.08
CA ARG A 47 -24.91 5.34 13.26
C ARG A 47 -26.34 5.86 13.36
N ILE A 48 -27.34 4.99 13.18
CA ILE A 48 -28.75 5.40 13.22
C ILE A 48 -29.11 5.93 14.60
N ILE A 49 -28.72 5.23 15.66
CA ILE A 49 -29.00 5.65 17.04
C ILE A 49 -28.24 6.95 17.35
N GLY A 50 -26.97 7.04 16.99
CA GLY A 50 -26.15 8.24 17.17
C GLY A 50 -26.73 9.46 16.46
N LEU A 51 -27.08 9.34 15.18
CA LEU A 51 -27.70 10.42 14.39
C LEU A 51 -29.10 10.80 14.91
N SER A 52 -29.88 9.83 15.38
CA SER A 52 -31.20 10.10 15.97
C SER A 52 -31.07 10.87 17.30
N LEU A 53 -30.12 10.49 18.16
CA LEU A 53 -29.82 11.23 19.38
C LEU A 53 -29.24 12.62 19.08
N ALA A 54 -28.37 12.73 18.07
CA ALA A 54 -27.82 13.99 17.61
C ALA A 54 -28.92 14.96 17.14
N LEU A 55 -29.91 14.48 16.38
CA LEU A 55 -31.08 15.27 16.00
C LEU A 55 -31.85 15.81 17.20
N LEU A 56 -32.13 14.94 18.18
CA LEU A 56 -32.81 15.36 19.41
C LEU A 56 -32.02 16.42 20.16
N MET A 57 -30.70 16.26 20.25
CA MET A 57 -29.80 17.26 20.84
C MET A 57 -29.86 18.58 20.07
N ARG A 58 -29.78 18.58 18.74
CA ARG A 58 -29.87 19.81 17.93
C ARG A 58 -31.20 20.53 18.11
N LEU A 59 -32.32 19.79 18.09
CA LEU A 59 -33.64 20.37 18.32
C LEU A 59 -33.76 20.93 19.74
N GLY A 60 -33.17 20.26 20.73
CA GLY A 60 -33.08 20.75 22.11
C GLY A 60 -32.29 22.05 22.22
N LEU A 61 -31.12 22.13 21.59
CA LEU A 61 -30.29 23.34 21.53
C LEU A 61 -31.03 24.50 20.85
N LEU A 62 -31.72 24.24 19.73
CA LEU A 62 -32.55 25.23 19.05
C LEU A 62 -33.71 25.71 19.91
N SER A 63 -34.41 24.81 20.61
CA SER A 63 -35.51 25.21 21.50
C SER A 63 -35.03 26.06 22.69
N LEU A 64 -33.77 25.94 23.06
CA LEU A 64 -33.12 26.72 24.12
C LEU A 64 -32.42 27.99 23.61
N ILE A 65 -32.68 28.43 22.37
CA ILE A 65 -32.09 29.62 21.75
C ILE A 65 -32.15 30.87 22.63
N SER A 66 -33.29 31.11 23.29
CA SER A 66 -33.46 32.29 24.15
C SER A 66 -32.50 32.26 25.35
N TRP A 67 -32.17 31.05 25.84
CA TRP A 67 -31.19 30.86 26.89
C TRP A 67 -29.75 30.86 26.35
N MET A 68 -29.53 30.35 25.13
CA MET A 68 -28.23 30.42 24.45
C MET A 68 -27.73 31.87 24.29
N VAL A 69 -28.62 32.81 23.99
CA VAL A 69 -28.30 34.26 23.94
C VAL A 69 -27.88 34.81 25.31
N THR A 70 -28.23 34.16 26.42
CA THR A 70 -27.70 34.54 27.75
C THR A 70 -26.33 33.94 28.04
N LEU A 71 -25.93 32.84 27.39
CA LEU A 71 -24.60 32.26 27.49
C LEU A 71 -23.51 33.10 26.82
N THR A 72 -23.85 34.10 26.00
CA THR A 72 -22.88 35.06 25.43
C THR A 72 -22.52 36.19 26.40
N ARG A 73 -23.19 36.28 27.56
CA ARG A 73 -22.80 37.24 28.60
C ARG A 73 -21.51 36.77 29.30
N PRO A 74 -20.56 37.68 29.57
CA PRO A 74 -19.32 37.31 30.24
C PRO A 74 -19.61 36.83 31.67
N LEU A 75 -19.13 35.62 32.01
CA LEU A 75 -19.26 35.01 33.33
C LEU A 75 -18.17 35.50 34.28
N PHE A 76 -16.94 35.61 33.78
CA PHE A 76 -15.78 36.14 34.50
C PHE A 76 -14.73 36.67 33.51
N SER A 77 -13.85 37.56 33.97
CA SER A 77 -12.73 38.09 33.20
C SER A 77 -11.40 37.72 33.85
N VAL A 78 -10.41 37.37 33.02
CA VAL A 78 -9.03 37.11 33.43
C VAL A 78 -8.11 37.95 32.55
N GLY A 79 -7.55 39.02 33.12
CA GLY A 79 -6.80 40.00 32.34
C GLY A 79 -7.69 40.70 31.30
N ASP A 80 -7.22 40.76 30.05
CA ASP A 80 -7.94 41.35 28.92
C ASP A 80 -8.99 40.41 28.28
N PHE A 81 -9.08 39.16 28.74
CA PHE A 81 -10.01 38.16 28.20
C PHE A 81 -11.27 38.04 29.07
N SER A 82 -12.45 38.19 28.46
CA SER A 82 -13.73 37.90 29.09
C SER A 82 -14.29 36.57 28.59
N PHE A 83 -14.60 35.65 29.49
CA PHE A 83 -15.11 34.33 29.14
C PHE A 83 -16.62 34.27 29.36
N SER A 84 -17.36 34.01 28.28
CA SER A 84 -18.79 33.69 28.32
C SER A 84 -19.01 32.18 28.41
N GLY A 85 -20.24 31.76 28.72
CA GLY A 85 -20.60 30.34 28.72
C GLY A 85 -20.42 29.68 27.35
N ARG A 86 -20.66 30.44 26.27
CA ARG A 86 -20.35 30.02 24.89
C ARG A 86 -18.86 29.74 24.73
N ASP A 87 -18.01 30.66 25.17
CA ASP A 87 -16.56 30.56 24.98
C ASP A 87 -15.98 29.35 25.70
N LEU A 88 -16.50 29.04 26.89
CA LEU A 88 -16.12 27.82 27.62
C LEU A 88 -16.49 26.54 26.88
N ILE A 89 -17.67 26.49 26.24
CA ILE A 89 -18.08 25.33 25.45
C ILE A 89 -17.20 25.20 24.20
N LEU A 90 -16.88 26.31 23.53
CA LEU A 90 -15.99 26.32 22.36
C LEU A 90 -14.56 25.88 22.73
N LEU A 91 -14.02 26.36 23.85
CA LEU A 91 -12.71 25.97 24.34
C LEU A 91 -12.65 24.48 24.70
N PHE A 92 -13.64 23.99 25.46
CA PHE A 92 -13.69 22.59 25.85
C PHE A 92 -13.90 21.68 24.63
N GLY A 93 -14.80 22.06 23.73
CA GLY A 93 -15.05 21.35 22.48
C GLY A 93 -13.82 21.34 21.57
N GLY A 94 -13.16 22.48 21.37
CA GLY A 94 -11.94 22.60 20.60
C GLY A 94 -10.80 21.74 21.16
N MET A 95 -10.59 21.80 22.48
CA MET A 95 -9.59 20.96 23.16
C MET A 95 -9.87 19.47 23.01
N PHE A 96 -11.14 19.07 23.19
CA PHE A 96 -11.57 17.69 23.02
C PHE A 96 -11.38 17.19 21.58
N LEU A 97 -11.72 18.02 20.60
CA LEU A 97 -11.52 17.75 19.17
C LEU A 97 -10.04 17.59 18.82
N LEU A 98 -9.18 18.51 19.26
CA LEU A 98 -7.73 18.42 19.05
C LEU A 98 -7.17 17.14 19.65
N PHE A 99 -7.49 16.85 20.91
CA PHE A 99 -7.05 15.63 21.58
C PHE A 99 -7.50 14.38 20.82
N LYS A 100 -8.79 14.30 20.45
CA LYS A 100 -9.36 13.15 19.76
C LYS A 100 -8.82 12.97 18.35
N ALA A 101 -8.69 14.03 17.56
CA ALA A 101 -8.14 13.93 16.21
C ALA A 101 -6.66 13.58 16.21
N THR A 102 -5.85 14.17 17.11
CA THR A 102 -4.44 13.80 17.23
C THR A 102 -4.28 12.34 17.65
N MET A 103 -5.06 11.86 18.61
CA MET A 103 -5.01 10.46 19.05
C MET A 103 -5.44 9.50 17.93
N GLU A 104 -6.52 9.81 17.21
CA GLU A 104 -6.99 8.99 16.08
C GLU A 104 -5.98 8.99 14.92
N LEU A 105 -5.38 10.14 14.62
CA LEU A 105 -4.37 10.27 13.57
C LEU A 105 -3.10 9.51 13.93
N HIS A 106 -2.69 9.53 15.21
CA HIS A 106 -1.56 8.75 15.71
C HIS A 106 -1.84 7.24 15.61
N GLU A 107 -3.00 6.77 16.10
CA GLU A 107 -3.41 5.36 16.02
C GLU A 107 -3.44 4.86 14.56
N ARG A 108 -3.90 5.70 13.61
CA ARG A 108 -3.94 5.38 12.18
C ARG A 108 -2.56 5.34 11.52
N LEU A 109 -1.62 6.16 11.97
CA LEU A 109 -0.24 6.15 11.48
C LEU A 109 0.54 4.95 12.02
N GLU A 110 0.30 4.58 13.28
CA GLU A 110 0.99 3.47 13.96
C GLU A 110 0.46 2.09 13.54
N ASN A 111 -0.87 1.96 13.31
CA ASN A 111 -1.52 0.70 12.91
C ASN A 111 -1.14 0.18 11.51
N LYS A 112 -0.29 0.89 10.74
CA LYS A 112 0.31 0.32 9.53
C LYS A 112 1.38 -0.74 9.83
N THR A 113 1.75 -0.96 11.09
CA THR A 113 2.82 -1.90 11.48
C THR A 113 2.33 -3.18 12.17
N HIS A 114 1.02 -3.44 12.28
CA HIS A 114 0.48 -4.64 12.94
C HIS A 114 -0.56 -5.37 12.07
N ASP A 115 -0.13 -5.93 10.95
CA ASP A 115 -0.78 -7.11 10.38
C ASP A 115 -0.11 -8.35 10.97
N GLY A 116 -0.61 -8.76 12.14
CA GLY A 116 -0.08 -9.89 12.89
C GLY A 116 -1.00 -10.27 14.04
N ASN A 117 -2.00 -11.10 13.73
CA ASN A 117 -2.71 -12.00 14.63
C ASN A 117 -2.88 -11.55 16.11
N GLY A 118 -3.94 -10.81 16.42
CA GLY A 118 -4.31 -10.49 17.80
C GLY A 118 -5.70 -9.89 17.89
N ASN A 119 -6.57 -10.53 18.67
CA ASN A 119 -7.97 -10.19 18.94
C ASN A 119 -8.21 -8.66 19.03
N ARG A 120 -8.71 -8.02 17.95
CA ARG A 120 -9.02 -6.58 17.95
C ARG A 120 -10.03 -6.31 19.06
N ALA A 121 -9.59 -5.66 20.14
CA ALA A 121 -10.47 -5.23 21.21
C ALA A 121 -11.46 -4.19 20.66
N HIS A 122 -12.66 -4.64 20.32
CA HIS A 122 -13.71 -3.77 19.81
C HIS A 122 -14.14 -2.77 20.89
N ALA A 123 -14.34 -1.51 20.49
CA ALA A 123 -14.84 -0.47 21.38
C ALA A 123 -16.25 -0.83 21.90
N SER A 124 -16.60 -0.32 23.08
CA SER A 124 -17.94 -0.52 23.62
C SER A 124 -18.98 0.29 22.85
N PHE A 125 -20.10 -0.34 22.51
CA PHE A 125 -21.18 0.24 21.71
C PHE A 125 -21.66 1.60 22.23
N TRP A 126 -21.97 1.66 23.53
CA TRP A 126 -22.48 2.89 24.16
C TRP A 126 -21.42 3.98 24.27
N ALA A 127 -20.13 3.64 24.41
CA ALA A 127 -19.08 4.66 24.39
C ALA A 127 -18.95 5.30 23.01
N VAL A 128 -19.06 4.52 21.93
CA VAL A 128 -19.05 5.05 20.56
C VAL A 128 -20.26 5.95 20.31
N VAL A 129 -21.46 5.52 20.69
CA VAL A 129 -22.68 6.35 20.57
C VAL A 129 -22.56 7.64 21.39
N ALA A 130 -22.04 7.57 22.61
CA ALA A 130 -21.82 8.77 23.44
C ALA A 130 -20.81 9.73 22.80
N GLN A 131 -19.70 9.23 22.24
CA GLN A 131 -18.72 10.06 21.53
C GLN A 131 -19.33 10.75 20.31
N ILE A 132 -20.16 10.05 19.53
CA ILE A 132 -20.88 10.63 18.38
C ILE A 132 -21.74 11.81 18.84
N VAL A 133 -22.52 11.64 19.91
CA VAL A 133 -23.43 12.67 20.43
C VAL A 133 -22.66 13.88 20.97
N VAL A 134 -21.57 13.65 21.72
CA VAL A 134 -20.74 14.74 22.26
C VAL A 134 -20.11 15.55 21.12
N LEU A 135 -19.65 14.88 20.07
CA LEU A 135 -19.00 15.55 18.94
C LEU A 135 -20.00 16.33 18.09
N ASP A 136 -21.18 15.76 17.84
CA ASP A 136 -22.24 16.51 17.17
C ASP A 136 -22.69 17.71 18.02
N ALA A 137 -22.74 17.60 19.35
CA ALA A 137 -23.07 18.74 20.21
C ALA A 137 -22.05 19.88 20.10
N VAL A 138 -20.75 19.56 20.05
CA VAL A 138 -19.68 20.55 19.87
C VAL A 138 -19.78 21.24 18.50
N PHE A 139 -19.94 20.46 17.42
CA PHE A 139 -20.04 21.02 16.06
C PHE A 139 -21.35 21.76 15.80
N SER A 140 -22.46 21.26 16.35
CA SER A 140 -23.78 21.85 16.13
C SER A 140 -23.94 23.21 16.83
N LEU A 141 -23.14 23.54 17.84
CA LEU A 141 -23.22 24.84 18.49
C LEU A 141 -22.91 25.99 17.52
N ASP A 142 -21.87 25.86 16.70
CA ASP A 142 -21.49 26.89 15.72
C ASP A 142 -22.50 26.97 14.56
N ALA A 143 -22.99 25.82 14.10
CA ALA A 143 -24.04 25.74 13.08
C ALA A 143 -25.36 26.38 13.55
N VAL A 144 -25.78 26.10 14.80
CA VAL A 144 -26.98 26.70 15.40
C VAL A 144 -26.82 28.21 15.54
N ILE A 145 -25.66 28.71 15.97
CA ILE A 145 -25.39 30.16 16.06
C ILE A 145 -25.47 30.81 14.68
N THR A 146 -24.90 30.18 13.65
CA THR A 146 -24.96 30.66 12.27
C THR A 146 -26.41 30.68 11.75
N ALA A 147 -27.20 29.65 12.06
CA ALA A 147 -28.61 29.56 11.66
C ALA A 147 -29.47 30.66 12.30
N VAL A 148 -29.27 30.92 13.59
CA VAL A 148 -29.95 32.01 14.32
C VAL A 148 -29.64 33.38 13.74
N GLY A 149 -28.42 33.58 13.22
CA GLY A 149 -28.03 34.82 12.56
C GLY A 149 -28.66 35.03 11.18
N MET A 150 -29.32 34.02 10.60
CA MET A 150 -29.77 34.02 9.21
C MET A 150 -31.30 34.05 9.04
N VAL A 151 -32.06 33.38 9.92
CA VAL A 151 -33.52 33.28 9.81
C VAL A 151 -34.19 33.43 11.18
N ASP A 152 -35.10 34.39 11.29
CA ASP A 152 -35.75 34.74 12.56
C ASP A 152 -36.82 33.73 13.03
N HIS A 153 -37.24 32.81 12.15
CA HIS A 153 -38.31 31.86 12.43
C HIS A 153 -37.79 30.50 12.91
N LEU A 154 -37.96 30.25 14.21
CA LEU A 154 -37.57 28.99 14.87
C LEU A 154 -38.13 27.74 14.17
N GLY A 155 -39.39 27.77 13.73
CA GLY A 155 -40.01 26.64 13.03
C GLY A 155 -39.35 26.32 11.68
N VAL A 156 -38.84 27.34 10.98
CA VAL A 156 -38.12 27.17 9.71
C VAL A 156 -36.76 26.52 9.96
N MET A 157 -36.03 26.98 10.98
CA MET A 157 -34.77 26.37 11.39
C MET A 157 -34.94 24.90 11.81
N MET A 158 -35.92 24.59 12.65
CA MET A 158 -36.19 23.21 13.08
C MET A 158 -36.54 22.31 11.88
N THR A 159 -37.35 22.81 10.94
CA THR A 159 -37.71 22.06 9.73
C THR A 159 -36.47 21.82 8.86
N ALA A 160 -35.59 22.81 8.71
CA ALA A 160 -34.35 22.67 7.97
C ALA A 160 -33.44 21.58 8.58
N VAL A 161 -33.25 21.59 9.90
CA VAL A 161 -32.43 20.58 10.60
C VAL A 161 -33.01 19.18 10.45
N ILE A 162 -34.33 19.01 10.54
CA ILE A 162 -34.98 17.70 10.36
C ILE A 162 -34.77 17.20 8.93
N ILE A 163 -34.96 18.05 7.92
CA ILE A 163 -34.76 17.69 6.51
C ILE A 163 -33.30 17.31 6.26
N ALA A 164 -32.35 18.16 6.69
CA ALA A 164 -30.92 17.91 6.55
C ALA A 164 -30.50 16.61 7.22
N MET A 165 -30.99 16.33 8.43
CA MET A 165 -30.71 15.09 9.13
C MET A 165 -31.29 13.85 8.44
N GLY A 166 -32.48 13.96 7.85
CA GLY A 166 -33.05 12.89 7.02
C GLY A 166 -32.15 12.53 5.83
N VAL A 167 -31.62 13.56 5.15
CA VAL A 167 -30.65 13.37 4.05
C VAL A 167 -29.35 12.73 4.56
N MET A 168 -28.81 13.21 5.69
CA MET A 168 -27.59 12.67 6.29
C MET A 168 -27.75 11.21 6.72
N LEU A 169 -28.91 10.81 7.26
CA LEU A 169 -29.20 9.42 7.62
C LEU A 169 -29.12 8.51 6.39
N ILE A 170 -29.71 8.91 5.27
CA ILE A 170 -29.68 8.16 4.00
C ILE A 170 -28.25 8.09 3.46
N ALA A 171 -27.51 9.21 3.50
CA ALA A 171 -26.14 9.31 3.01
C ALA A 171 -25.11 8.61 3.92
N SER A 172 -25.42 8.38 5.19
CA SER A 172 -24.48 7.88 6.21
C SER A 172 -23.86 6.53 5.85
N LYS A 173 -24.65 5.62 5.29
CA LYS A 173 -24.23 4.26 4.95
C LYS A 173 -23.24 4.23 3.77
N PRO A 174 -23.57 4.78 2.59
CA PRO A 174 -22.63 4.81 1.48
C PRO A 174 -21.37 5.64 1.81
N LEU A 175 -21.51 6.75 2.56
CA LEU A 175 -20.35 7.54 2.95
C LEU A 175 -19.41 6.75 3.87
N THR A 176 -19.95 5.98 4.83
CA THR A 176 -19.11 5.15 5.70
C THR A 176 -18.31 4.12 4.91
N ASN A 177 -18.96 3.45 3.95
CA ASN A 177 -18.28 2.46 3.12
C ASN A 177 -17.16 3.11 2.30
N PHE A 178 -17.44 4.27 1.70
CA PHE A 178 -16.46 5.05 0.95
C PHE A 178 -15.27 5.48 1.82
N VAL A 179 -15.51 6.02 3.01
CA VAL A 179 -14.45 6.44 3.94
C VAL A 179 -13.61 5.24 4.38
N ASN A 180 -14.23 4.07 4.57
CA ASN A 180 -13.52 2.84 4.94
C ASN A 180 -12.67 2.27 3.79
N GLU A 181 -13.10 2.45 2.54
CA GLU A 181 -12.37 2.00 1.35
C GLU A 181 -11.21 2.95 0.97
N HIS A 182 -11.24 4.20 1.45
CA HIS A 182 -10.24 5.22 1.10
C HIS A 182 -9.51 5.79 2.34
N PRO A 183 -8.39 5.17 2.76
CA PRO A 183 -7.61 5.62 3.92
C PRO A 183 -7.10 7.07 3.83
N THR A 184 -6.82 7.57 2.63
CA THR A 184 -6.38 8.96 2.41
C THR A 184 -7.46 9.97 2.78
N VAL A 185 -8.74 9.66 2.51
CA VAL A 185 -9.89 10.48 2.89
C VAL A 185 -10.04 10.54 4.41
N VAL A 186 -9.77 9.44 5.12
CA VAL A 186 -9.79 9.42 6.60
C VAL A 186 -8.79 10.42 7.17
N VAL A 187 -7.53 10.40 6.70
CA VAL A 187 -6.47 11.31 7.17
C VAL A 187 -6.82 12.77 6.86
N LEU A 188 -7.39 13.03 5.67
CA LEU A 188 -7.89 14.35 5.28
C LEU A 188 -8.94 14.86 6.27
N CYS A 189 -9.95 14.05 6.59
CA CYS A 189 -11.03 14.43 7.49
C CYS A 189 -10.56 14.61 8.95
N LEU A 190 -9.61 13.80 9.42
CA LEU A 190 -8.97 14.03 10.74
C LEU A 190 -8.18 15.34 10.77
N SER A 191 -7.57 15.72 9.65
CA SER A 191 -6.86 16.99 9.53
C SER A 191 -7.81 18.19 9.55
N PHE A 192 -8.99 18.07 8.91
CA PHE A 192 -10.05 19.09 9.00
C PHE A 192 -10.60 19.21 10.41
N LEU A 193 -10.79 18.09 11.10
CA LEU A 193 -11.21 18.07 12.49
C LEU A 193 -10.21 18.83 13.38
N LEU A 194 -8.91 18.58 13.20
CA LEU A 194 -7.85 19.30 13.91
C LEU A 194 -7.91 20.81 13.63
N MET A 195 -8.08 21.19 12.36
CA MET A 195 -8.20 22.59 11.94
C MET A 195 -9.42 23.28 12.56
N ILE A 196 -10.59 22.62 12.55
CA ILE A 196 -11.82 23.13 13.18
C ILE A 196 -11.63 23.22 14.69
N GLY A 197 -11.03 22.21 15.33
CA GLY A 197 -10.72 22.22 16.75
C GLY A 197 -9.83 23.39 17.15
N LEU A 198 -8.80 23.70 16.35
CA LEU A 198 -7.95 24.87 16.53
C LEU A 198 -8.74 26.18 16.35
N SER A 199 -9.63 26.25 15.35
CA SER A 199 -10.48 27.43 15.14
C SER A 199 -11.43 27.69 16.31
N LEU A 200 -12.06 26.64 16.86
CA LEU A 200 -12.95 26.77 18.02
C LEU A 200 -12.20 27.22 19.27
N MET A 201 -10.97 26.72 19.47
CA MET A 201 -10.08 27.22 20.52
C MET A 201 -9.78 28.70 20.34
N ALA A 202 -9.39 29.11 19.13
CA ALA A 202 -9.08 30.50 18.82
C ALA A 202 -10.29 31.42 19.08
N GLU A 203 -11.47 31.03 18.61
CA GLU A 203 -12.72 31.76 18.83
C GLU A 203 -13.09 31.84 20.32
N GLY A 204 -12.87 30.77 21.09
CA GLY A 204 -13.08 30.75 22.53
C GLY A 204 -12.14 31.67 23.32
N PHE A 205 -10.97 32.03 22.76
CA PHE A 205 -10.10 33.09 23.27
C PHE A 205 -10.44 34.48 22.71
N GLY A 206 -11.48 34.60 21.90
CA GLY A 206 -11.91 35.86 21.27
C GLY A 206 -11.21 36.16 19.94
N PHE A 207 -10.32 35.30 19.45
CA PHE A 207 -9.69 35.44 18.14
C PHE A 207 -10.63 34.91 17.05
N HIS A 208 -11.24 35.81 16.31
CA HIS A 208 -12.16 35.44 15.23
C HIS A 208 -11.37 35.12 13.97
N ILE A 209 -11.34 33.84 13.59
CA ILE A 209 -10.79 33.39 12.31
C ILE A 209 -11.88 33.49 11.24
N PRO A 210 -11.67 34.25 10.15
CA PRO A 210 -12.65 34.30 9.06
C PRO A 210 -12.86 32.90 8.46
N LYS A 211 -14.09 32.39 8.57
CA LYS A 211 -14.45 31.03 8.13
C LYS A 211 -14.13 30.76 6.66
N GLY A 212 -14.07 31.79 5.83
CA GLY A 212 -13.65 31.70 4.43
C GLY A 212 -12.26 31.09 4.24
N TYR A 213 -11.31 31.34 5.17
CA TYR A 213 -9.99 30.72 5.11
C TYR A 213 -10.05 29.21 5.39
N LEU A 214 -10.88 28.79 6.34
CA LEU A 214 -11.09 27.36 6.63
C LEU A 214 -11.72 26.65 5.43
N TYR A 215 -12.76 27.24 4.84
CA TYR A 215 -13.41 26.66 3.67
C TYR A 215 -12.50 26.63 2.44
N ALA A 216 -11.65 27.63 2.24
CA ALA A 216 -10.65 27.63 1.18
C ALA A 216 -9.62 26.51 1.37
N ALA A 217 -9.13 26.31 2.61
CA ALA A 217 -8.20 25.23 2.93
C ALA A 217 -8.84 23.85 2.70
N ILE A 218 -10.06 23.64 3.21
CA ILE A 218 -10.83 22.41 3.00
C ILE A 218 -11.06 22.14 1.51
N GLY A 219 -11.52 23.15 0.76
CA GLY A 219 -11.78 23.03 -0.67
C GLY A 219 -10.52 22.71 -1.48
N PHE A 220 -9.39 23.35 -1.17
CA PHE A 220 -8.11 23.05 -1.80
C PHE A 220 -7.65 21.62 -1.50
N SER A 221 -7.74 21.18 -0.25
CA SER A 221 -7.35 19.82 0.14
C SER A 221 -8.23 18.75 -0.51
N ILE A 222 -9.54 18.97 -0.63
CA ILE A 222 -10.45 18.07 -1.38
C ILE A 222 -10.08 18.01 -2.86
N LEU A 223 -9.75 19.15 -3.48
CA LEU A 223 -9.33 19.21 -4.88
C LEU A 223 -8.03 18.41 -5.12
N ILE A 224 -7.05 18.55 -4.24
CA ILE A 224 -5.81 17.77 -4.30
C ILE A 224 -6.08 16.28 -4.13
N GLU A 225 -6.93 15.90 -3.17
CA GLU A 225 -7.30 14.49 -2.97
C GLU A 225 -8.08 13.92 -4.16
N LEU A 226 -8.94 14.70 -4.81
CA LEU A 226 -9.61 14.31 -6.04
C LEU A 226 -8.60 14.00 -7.15
N PHE A 227 -7.59 14.86 -7.37
CA PHE A 227 -6.55 14.59 -8.36
C PHE A 227 -5.71 13.36 -8.01
N ASN A 228 -5.38 13.17 -6.73
CA ASN A 228 -4.66 11.99 -6.24
C ASN A 228 -5.47 10.70 -6.50
N GLN A 229 -6.77 10.70 -6.23
CA GLN A 229 -7.65 9.55 -6.52
C GLN A 229 -7.77 9.27 -8.02
N ILE A 230 -7.94 10.30 -8.86
CA ILE A 230 -7.98 10.15 -10.31
C ILE A 230 -6.66 9.59 -10.84
N ALA A 231 -5.53 10.08 -10.34
CA ALA A 231 -4.20 9.59 -10.73
C ALA A 231 -4.04 8.09 -10.42
N ARG A 232 -4.44 7.66 -9.22
CA ARG A 232 -4.42 6.24 -8.81
C ARG A 232 -5.37 5.38 -9.66
N HIS A 233 -6.59 5.85 -9.90
CA HIS A 233 -7.55 5.13 -10.73
C HIS A 233 -7.04 4.97 -12.17
N ASN A 234 -6.45 6.02 -12.74
CA ASN A 234 -5.85 5.97 -14.06
C ASN A 234 -4.66 5.01 -14.10
N PHE A 235 -3.82 4.98 -13.06
CA PHE A 235 -2.73 4.02 -12.95
C PHE A 235 -3.24 2.56 -12.96
N MET A 236 -4.24 2.24 -12.14
CA MET A 236 -4.86 0.90 -12.10
C MET A 236 -5.56 0.53 -13.41
N LYS A 237 -6.21 1.50 -14.08
CA LYS A 237 -6.86 1.26 -15.37
C LYS A 237 -5.86 0.87 -16.46
N HIS A 238 -4.67 1.47 -16.46
CA HIS A 238 -3.61 1.11 -17.41
C HIS A 238 -2.98 -0.26 -17.12
N GLN A 239 -3.10 -0.79 -15.89
CA GLN A 239 -2.72 -2.17 -15.56
C GLN A 239 -3.80 -3.21 -15.91
N SER A 240 -5.06 -2.81 -16.14
CA SER A 240 -6.21 -3.73 -16.26
C SER A 240 -6.53 -4.25 -17.68
N HIS A 241 -5.77 -3.86 -18.70
CA HIS A 241 -5.91 -4.48 -20.03
C HIS A 241 -5.19 -5.84 -20.05
N ARG A 242 -5.79 -6.84 -19.40
CA ARG A 242 -5.49 -8.26 -19.70
C ARG A 242 -5.78 -8.47 -21.19
N PRO A 243 -4.78 -8.71 -22.05
CA PRO A 243 -5.02 -8.93 -23.47
C PRO A 243 -5.92 -10.16 -23.63
N LEU A 244 -6.80 -10.15 -24.65
CA LEU A 244 -7.65 -11.30 -25.02
C LEU A 244 -6.88 -12.63 -25.10
N ARG A 245 -5.58 -12.56 -25.34
CA ARG A 245 -4.63 -13.68 -25.39
C ARG A 245 -4.47 -14.41 -24.04
N GLU A 246 -4.48 -13.70 -22.90
CA GLU A 246 -4.41 -14.34 -21.57
C GLU A 246 -5.66 -15.16 -21.27
N ARG A 247 -6.84 -14.67 -21.68
CA ARG A 247 -8.10 -15.42 -21.53
C ARG A 247 -8.12 -16.68 -22.38
N THR A 248 -7.58 -16.61 -23.60
CA THR A 248 -7.45 -17.77 -24.47
C THR A 248 -6.40 -18.75 -23.93
N ALA A 249 -5.29 -18.25 -23.40
CA ALA A 249 -4.27 -19.08 -22.76
C ALA A 249 -4.83 -19.79 -21.51
N GLU A 250 -5.59 -19.10 -20.66
CA GLU A 250 -6.22 -19.69 -19.48
C GLU A 250 -7.29 -20.73 -19.85
N ALA A 251 -8.06 -20.50 -20.92
CA ALA A 251 -9.01 -21.47 -21.45
C ALA A 251 -8.31 -22.71 -22.06
N ILE A 252 -7.17 -22.51 -22.73
CA ILE A 252 -6.32 -23.58 -23.25
C ILE A 252 -5.67 -24.36 -22.09
N LEU A 253 -5.20 -23.68 -21.02
CA LEU A 253 -4.65 -24.31 -19.81
C LEU A 253 -5.71 -25.13 -19.04
N ARG A 254 -6.97 -24.69 -19.02
CA ARG A 254 -8.09 -25.49 -18.49
C ARG A 254 -8.38 -26.73 -19.35
N LEU A 255 -8.17 -26.65 -20.66
CA LEU A 255 -8.27 -27.79 -21.58
C LEU A 255 -7.04 -28.72 -21.51
N MET A 256 -5.87 -28.18 -21.14
CA MET A 256 -4.60 -28.90 -21.02
C MET A 256 -4.35 -29.53 -19.64
N GLY A 257 -5.36 -29.59 -18.77
CA GLY A 257 -5.35 -30.53 -17.65
C GLY A 257 -4.98 -29.97 -16.28
N SER A 258 -5.24 -28.69 -15.99
CA SER A 258 -5.31 -28.22 -14.60
C SER A 258 -6.57 -28.76 -13.91
N ARG A 259 -6.64 -30.07 -13.69
CA ARG A 259 -7.52 -30.68 -12.69
C ARG A 259 -6.86 -30.42 -11.34
N LYS A 260 -7.30 -29.34 -10.69
CA LYS A 260 -7.20 -29.25 -9.23
C LYS A 260 -7.85 -30.52 -8.67
N ASN A 261 -7.07 -31.36 -8.00
CA ASN A 261 -7.56 -32.54 -7.30
C ASN A 261 -8.71 -32.08 -6.39
N THR A 262 -9.91 -32.45 -6.79
CA THR A 262 -11.07 -32.48 -5.92
C THR A 262 -11.41 -33.96 -5.93
N ASP A 263 -11.07 -34.63 -4.83
CA ASP A 263 -11.56 -35.97 -4.56
C ASP A 263 -13.09 -35.91 -4.52
N ASP A 264 -13.76 -36.50 -5.51
CA ASP A 264 -14.82 -37.47 -5.28
C ASP A 264 -15.27 -38.15 -6.60
N VAL A 265 -15.22 -39.48 -6.54
CA VAL A 265 -15.91 -40.56 -7.27
C VAL A 265 -16.99 -40.15 -8.29
N ASP A 266 -16.87 -40.55 -9.56
CA ASP A 266 -17.67 -41.64 -10.15
C ASP A 266 -17.24 -42.04 -11.58
N ALA A 267 -17.69 -43.21 -11.97
CA ALA A 267 -17.20 -44.12 -13.00
C ALA A 267 -17.37 -43.72 -14.50
N ASP A 268 -16.58 -44.44 -15.31
CA ASP A 268 -16.78 -44.82 -16.72
C ASP A 268 -16.96 -43.73 -17.79
N GLU A 269 -15.86 -43.34 -18.44
CA GLU A 269 -15.83 -43.14 -19.90
C GLU A 269 -14.42 -43.41 -20.48
N PRO A 270 -14.30 -44.04 -21.67
CA PRO A 270 -13.01 -44.39 -22.25
C PRO A 270 -12.34 -43.13 -22.84
N GLN A 271 -11.30 -42.64 -22.17
CA GLN A 271 -10.48 -41.53 -22.67
C GLN A 271 -9.69 -41.94 -23.92
N LYS A 272 -10.09 -41.36 -25.05
CA LYS A 272 -9.30 -41.32 -26.27
C LYS A 272 -8.08 -40.42 -26.04
N LYS A 273 -6.93 -41.03 -25.71
CA LYS A 273 -5.62 -40.36 -25.69
C LYS A 273 -5.38 -39.70 -27.06
N LEU A 274 -5.47 -38.38 -27.14
CA LEU A 274 -4.78 -37.62 -28.18
C LEU A 274 -3.34 -37.44 -27.72
N THR A 275 -2.45 -38.19 -28.36
CA THR A 275 -1.02 -37.95 -28.36
C THR A 275 -0.75 -36.64 -29.10
N THR A 276 -0.52 -35.57 -28.34
CA THR A 276 0.24 -34.41 -28.82
C THR A 276 1.60 -34.54 -28.15
N GLU A 277 2.61 -34.68 -28.99
CA GLU A 277 4.03 -34.94 -28.71
C GLU A 277 4.53 -34.36 -27.38
N GLU A 278 5.14 -35.20 -26.54
CA GLU A 278 5.74 -34.81 -25.27
C GLU A 278 6.79 -33.71 -25.50
N PHE A 279 6.49 -32.48 -25.06
CA PHE A 279 7.50 -31.43 -24.94
C PHE A 279 8.73 -31.97 -24.20
N ALA A 280 9.92 -31.66 -24.70
CA ALA A 280 11.18 -31.94 -24.01
C ALA A 280 11.23 -31.21 -22.66
N GLU A 281 12.03 -31.71 -21.72
CA GLU A 281 12.14 -31.14 -20.37
C GLU A 281 12.54 -29.65 -20.42
N GLU A 282 13.44 -29.26 -21.33
CA GLU A 282 13.83 -27.86 -21.50
C GLU A 282 12.67 -26.99 -22.03
N GLU A 283 11.81 -27.53 -22.90
CA GLU A 283 10.63 -26.82 -23.40
C GLU A 283 9.59 -26.62 -22.29
N ARG A 284 9.42 -27.61 -21.41
CA ARG A 284 8.53 -27.49 -20.24
C ARG A 284 9.05 -26.43 -19.27
N ASN A 285 10.36 -26.39 -19.03
CA ASN A 285 10.99 -25.40 -18.15
C ASN A 285 10.82 -23.99 -18.71
N MET A 286 11.07 -23.78 -20.01
CA MET A 286 10.83 -22.50 -20.66
C MET A 286 9.35 -22.07 -20.60
N ILE A 287 8.41 -22.99 -20.85
CA ILE A 287 6.97 -22.69 -20.78
C ILE A 287 6.57 -22.31 -19.34
N SER A 288 7.06 -23.05 -18.35
CA SER A 288 6.84 -22.73 -16.94
C SER A 288 7.41 -21.35 -16.59
N GLY A 289 8.65 -21.07 -16.99
CA GLY A 289 9.32 -19.79 -16.73
C GLY A 289 8.54 -18.60 -17.29
N VAL A 290 8.04 -18.70 -18.53
CA VAL A 290 7.17 -17.66 -19.13
C VAL A 290 5.88 -17.48 -18.35
N LEU A 291 5.24 -18.57 -17.89
CA LEU A 291 3.99 -18.50 -17.13
C LEU A 291 4.19 -17.89 -15.74
N THR A 292 5.30 -18.19 -15.07
CA THR A 292 5.64 -17.65 -13.75
C THR A 292 6.16 -16.21 -13.80
N LEU A 293 6.69 -15.76 -14.95
CA LEU A 293 7.21 -14.40 -15.10
C LEU A 293 6.16 -13.32 -14.79
N ALA A 294 4.86 -13.64 -14.98
CA ALA A 294 3.75 -12.74 -14.68
C ALA A 294 3.52 -12.52 -13.18
N SER A 295 3.92 -13.48 -12.34
CA SER A 295 3.77 -13.44 -10.89
C SER A 295 5.08 -13.15 -10.16
N ARG A 296 6.22 -13.09 -10.86
CA ARG A 296 7.52 -12.78 -10.27
C ARG A 296 7.67 -11.28 -9.99
N SER A 297 8.28 -10.96 -8.86
CA SER A 297 8.66 -9.60 -8.50
C SER A 297 9.95 -9.20 -9.19
N LEU A 298 10.13 -7.90 -9.46
CA LEU A 298 11.39 -7.35 -9.98
C LEU A 298 12.60 -7.72 -9.09
N ARG A 299 12.40 -7.78 -7.77
CA ARG A 299 13.42 -8.15 -6.79
C ARG A 299 13.97 -9.57 -6.99
N SER A 300 13.16 -10.48 -7.52
CA SER A 300 13.56 -11.87 -7.79
C SER A 300 14.34 -12.08 -9.10
N VAL A 301 14.50 -11.02 -9.91
CA VAL A 301 15.15 -11.08 -11.23
C VAL A 301 16.31 -10.10 -11.34
N MET A 302 16.29 -9.01 -10.58
CA MET A 302 17.34 -7.99 -10.64
C MET A 302 18.65 -8.46 -10.00
N THR A 303 19.78 -7.95 -10.50
CA THR A 303 21.04 -7.94 -9.75
C THR A 303 20.88 -7.00 -8.54
N PRO A 304 21.00 -7.49 -7.30
CA PRO A 304 20.81 -6.69 -6.11
C PRO A 304 21.90 -5.64 -5.94
N ARG A 305 21.59 -4.54 -5.23
CA ARG A 305 22.49 -3.40 -4.99
C ARG A 305 23.92 -3.80 -4.60
N THR A 306 24.07 -4.82 -3.77
CA THR A 306 25.36 -5.28 -3.24
C THR A 306 26.27 -5.91 -4.28
N GLU A 307 25.71 -6.39 -5.38
CA GLU A 307 26.42 -7.08 -6.46
C GLU A 307 26.68 -6.17 -7.68
N ILE A 308 26.23 -4.92 -7.61
CA ILE A 308 26.43 -3.96 -8.70
C ILE A 308 27.89 -3.51 -8.76
N SER A 309 28.54 -3.80 -9.88
CA SER A 309 29.81 -3.17 -10.27
C SER A 309 29.56 -1.77 -10.86
N TRP A 310 30.00 -0.73 -10.17
CA TRP A 310 29.86 0.68 -10.59
C TRP A 310 31.18 1.44 -10.50
N VAL A 311 31.32 2.50 -11.28
CA VAL A 311 32.53 3.33 -11.36
C VAL A 311 32.27 4.69 -10.72
N ASP A 312 33.16 5.12 -9.83
CA ASP A 312 33.13 6.47 -9.26
C ASP A 312 33.84 7.47 -10.18
N SER A 313 33.15 8.54 -10.59
CA SER A 313 33.71 9.60 -11.44
C SER A 313 34.83 10.38 -10.74
N ALA A 314 34.89 10.35 -9.41
CA ALA A 314 35.94 10.99 -8.63
C ALA A 314 37.23 10.15 -8.51
N SER A 315 37.20 8.89 -8.96
CA SER A 315 38.38 8.01 -8.93
C SER A 315 39.44 8.43 -9.95
N SER A 316 40.70 8.07 -9.69
CA SER A 316 41.78 8.34 -10.64
C SER A 316 41.59 7.52 -11.92
N VAL A 317 42.02 8.08 -13.06
CA VAL A 317 41.95 7.42 -14.38
C VAL A 317 42.54 6.01 -14.36
N GLU A 318 43.65 5.81 -13.64
CA GLU A 318 44.30 4.50 -13.54
C GLU A 318 43.47 3.48 -12.75
N GLN A 319 42.81 3.91 -11.67
CA GLN A 319 41.90 3.05 -10.89
C GLN A 319 40.68 2.65 -11.71
N ILE A 320 40.06 3.60 -12.41
CA ILE A 320 38.92 3.33 -13.29
C ILE A 320 39.34 2.33 -14.37
N ARG A 321 40.49 2.56 -15.01
CA ARG A 321 41.03 1.65 -16.04
C ARG A 321 41.26 0.24 -15.51
N MET A 322 41.88 0.10 -14.33
CA MET A 322 42.09 -1.20 -13.70
C MET A 322 40.75 -1.90 -13.43
N GLN A 323 39.79 -1.20 -12.84
CA GLN A 323 38.46 -1.75 -12.55
C GLN A 323 37.76 -2.26 -13.82
N LEU A 324 37.80 -1.49 -14.91
CA LEU A 324 37.19 -1.87 -16.20
C LEU A 324 37.87 -3.07 -16.88
N LEU A 325 39.14 -3.35 -16.56
CA LEU A 325 39.89 -4.48 -17.12
C LEU A 325 39.76 -5.75 -16.25
N ASP A 326 39.47 -5.58 -14.96
CA ASP A 326 39.38 -6.67 -13.98
C ASP A 326 37.96 -7.24 -13.87
N THR A 327 36.96 -6.55 -14.42
CA THR A 327 35.56 -6.97 -14.38
C THR A 327 35.06 -7.41 -15.76
N PRO A 328 34.25 -8.49 -15.85
CA PRO A 328 33.80 -9.04 -17.13
C PRO A 328 32.65 -8.23 -17.76
N HIS A 329 32.15 -7.19 -17.08
CA HIS A 329 30.93 -6.50 -17.51
C HIS A 329 31.19 -5.52 -18.67
N SER A 330 30.23 -5.46 -19.59
CA SER A 330 30.31 -4.57 -20.76
C SER A 330 29.80 -3.15 -20.51
N LEU A 331 29.03 -2.94 -19.43
CA LEU A 331 28.33 -1.69 -19.10
C LEU A 331 28.50 -1.39 -17.61
N PHE A 332 28.74 -0.13 -17.29
CA PHE A 332 28.92 0.33 -15.92
C PHE A 332 28.05 1.56 -15.64
N PRO A 333 27.33 1.58 -14.50
CA PRO A 333 26.84 2.81 -13.91
C PRO A 333 28.01 3.69 -13.48
N ILE A 334 28.04 4.94 -13.94
CA ILE A 334 29.01 5.94 -13.53
C ILE A 334 28.33 6.84 -12.51
N CYS A 335 28.89 6.89 -11.31
CA CYS A 335 28.27 7.57 -10.17
C CYS A 335 29.23 8.60 -9.55
N ARG A 336 28.70 9.53 -8.75
CA ARG A 336 29.52 10.50 -8.01
C ARG A 336 29.55 10.15 -6.53
N GLY A 337 30.64 9.51 -6.08
CA GLY A 337 30.89 9.18 -4.67
C GLY A 337 29.99 8.10 -4.05
N SER A 338 28.74 7.94 -4.51
CA SER A 338 27.83 6.88 -4.07
C SER A 338 26.99 6.36 -5.24
N LEU A 339 26.57 5.09 -5.15
CA LEU A 339 25.73 4.43 -6.15
C LEU A 339 24.37 5.12 -6.37
N ASP A 340 23.88 5.90 -5.41
CA ASP A 340 22.60 6.62 -5.54
C ASP A 340 22.72 7.87 -6.43
N GLU A 341 23.93 8.39 -6.60
CA GLU A 341 24.24 9.58 -7.41
C GLU A 341 24.70 9.17 -8.82
N ILE A 342 23.83 8.50 -9.57
CA ILE A 342 24.12 8.01 -10.93
C ILE A 342 24.12 9.18 -11.93
N ILE A 343 25.24 9.34 -12.63
CA ILE A 343 25.42 10.32 -13.71
C ILE A 343 24.95 9.72 -15.05
N GLY A 344 25.31 8.47 -15.33
CA GLY A 344 25.09 7.83 -16.62
C GLY A 344 25.41 6.34 -16.63
N VAL A 345 25.06 5.66 -17.71
CA VAL A 345 25.45 4.26 -17.97
C VAL A 345 26.31 4.24 -19.22
N VAL A 346 27.52 3.70 -19.10
CA VAL A 346 28.54 3.77 -20.15
C VAL A 346 29.11 2.38 -20.44
N ARG A 347 29.40 2.10 -21.71
CA ARG A 347 30.08 0.86 -22.10
C ARG A 347 31.55 0.91 -21.70
N ALA A 348 32.07 -0.18 -21.16
CA ALA A 348 33.46 -0.32 -20.72
C ALA A 348 34.45 0.13 -21.81
N LYS A 349 34.26 -0.37 -23.03
CA LYS A 349 35.10 -0.03 -24.19
C LYS A 349 35.09 1.46 -24.54
N ASP A 350 33.93 2.11 -24.42
CA ASP A 350 33.78 3.52 -24.80
C ASP A 350 34.41 4.40 -23.71
N LEU A 351 34.26 3.99 -22.45
CA LEU A 351 34.90 4.65 -21.32
C LEU A 351 36.42 4.53 -21.38
N LEU A 352 36.96 3.35 -21.71
CA LEU A 352 38.41 3.17 -21.91
C LEU A 352 38.96 4.11 -22.99
N VAL A 353 38.27 4.24 -24.12
CA VAL A 353 38.65 5.20 -25.18
C VAL A 353 38.58 6.64 -24.67
N ALA A 354 37.53 7.00 -23.92
CA ALA A 354 37.39 8.34 -23.35
C ALA A 354 38.53 8.68 -22.37
N LEU A 355 38.98 7.70 -21.57
CA LEU A 355 40.12 7.84 -20.66
C LEU A 355 41.43 8.06 -21.42
N GLU A 356 41.64 7.33 -22.53
CA GLU A 356 42.82 7.53 -23.40
C GLU A 356 42.84 8.91 -24.06
N THR A 357 41.68 9.44 -24.47
CA THR A 357 41.55 10.77 -25.05
C THR A 357 41.47 11.90 -24.02
N GLN A 358 41.70 11.61 -22.73
CA GLN A 358 41.62 12.56 -21.61
C GLN A 358 40.28 13.33 -21.56
N THR A 359 39.19 12.67 -21.97
CA THR A 359 37.85 13.23 -21.89
C THR A 359 37.35 13.13 -20.46
N ASP A 360 36.66 14.17 -19.99
CA ASP A 360 36.05 14.17 -18.67
C ASP A 360 34.99 13.07 -18.56
N VAL A 361 35.17 12.17 -17.58
CA VAL A 361 34.34 10.97 -17.38
C VAL A 361 32.91 11.35 -17.03
N GLU A 362 32.73 12.39 -16.21
CA GLU A 362 31.42 12.86 -15.79
C GLU A 362 30.62 13.42 -16.98
N SER A 363 31.23 14.28 -17.78
CA SER A 363 30.64 14.82 -19.01
C SER A 363 30.29 13.72 -20.03
N PHE A 364 31.15 12.71 -20.14
CA PHE A 364 30.93 11.56 -21.03
C PHE A 364 29.76 10.69 -20.56
N ALA A 365 29.66 10.45 -19.25
CA ALA A 365 28.56 9.71 -18.65
C ALA A 365 27.23 10.46 -18.78
N ALA A 366 27.21 11.78 -18.55
CA ALA A 366 26.00 12.60 -18.65
C ALA A 366 25.37 12.61 -20.05
N ALA A 367 26.14 12.30 -21.11
CA ALA A 367 25.62 12.12 -22.46
C ALA A 367 24.80 10.83 -22.64
N ASN A 368 24.91 9.88 -21.71
CA ASN A 368 24.24 8.57 -21.72
C ASN A 368 23.44 8.37 -20.42
N PRO A 369 22.30 9.07 -20.26
CA PRO A 369 21.54 9.05 -19.01
C PRO A 369 20.99 7.64 -18.69
N PRO A 370 20.91 7.26 -17.41
CA PRO A 370 20.38 5.97 -17.01
C PRO A 370 18.87 5.88 -17.28
N ILE A 371 18.39 4.68 -17.59
CA ILE A 371 16.96 4.39 -17.57
C ILE A 371 16.63 3.88 -16.18
N VAL A 372 15.85 4.64 -15.42
CA VAL A 372 15.46 4.29 -14.05
C VAL A 372 13.99 3.89 -14.01
N VAL A 373 13.68 2.81 -13.30
CA VAL A 373 12.31 2.32 -13.06
C VAL A 373 12.06 2.13 -11.56
N PRO A 374 10.80 2.26 -11.10
CA PRO A 374 10.47 1.99 -9.71
C PRO A 374 10.54 0.49 -9.41
N GLU A 375 10.90 0.13 -8.17
CA GLU A 375 10.94 -1.28 -7.71
C GLU A 375 9.57 -1.97 -7.74
N THR A 376 8.48 -1.21 -7.79
CA THR A 376 7.10 -1.71 -7.83
C THR A 376 6.64 -2.13 -9.23
N LEU A 377 7.50 -2.07 -10.25
CA LEU A 377 7.15 -2.45 -11.62
C LEU A 377 7.18 -3.97 -11.79
N ASP A 378 6.27 -4.54 -12.59
CA ASP A 378 6.28 -5.98 -12.88
C ASP A 378 7.29 -6.32 -13.99
N VAL A 379 7.83 -7.55 -13.96
CA VAL A 379 8.83 -8.02 -14.94
C VAL A 379 8.28 -7.97 -16.38
N ILE A 380 7.00 -8.27 -16.59
CA ILE A 380 6.34 -8.14 -17.91
C ILE A 380 6.31 -6.69 -18.39
N ASN A 381 6.06 -5.74 -17.49
CA ASN A 381 6.00 -4.32 -17.79
C ASN A 381 7.38 -3.69 -17.96
N LEU A 382 8.43 -4.35 -17.45
CA LEU A 382 9.83 -4.02 -17.69
C LEU A 382 10.28 -4.39 -19.12
N LEU A 383 9.77 -5.48 -19.71
CA LEU A 383 10.19 -5.94 -21.05
C LEU A 383 10.13 -4.85 -22.15
N PRO A 384 9.07 -4.02 -22.27
CA PRO A 384 9.05 -2.90 -23.20
C PRO A 384 10.15 -1.86 -22.94
N VAL A 385 10.53 -1.64 -21.67
CA VAL A 385 11.59 -0.72 -21.27
C VAL A 385 12.94 -1.28 -21.72
N LEU A 386 13.23 -2.54 -21.40
CA LEU A 386 14.45 -3.24 -21.84
C LEU A 386 14.59 -3.26 -23.38
N ARG A 387 13.48 -3.52 -24.10
CA ARG A 387 13.45 -3.48 -25.57
C ARG A 387 13.76 -2.09 -26.14
N ARG A 388 13.38 -1.02 -25.43
CA ARG A 388 13.68 0.37 -25.82
C ARG A 388 15.08 0.82 -25.40
N ALA A 389 15.65 0.20 -24.37
CA ALA A 389 16.98 0.48 -23.85
C ALA A 389 18.13 0.14 -24.82
N LYS A 390 17.84 -0.52 -25.96
CA LYS A 390 18.80 -0.83 -27.05
C LYS A 390 20.11 -1.46 -26.54
N GLY A 391 20.02 -2.36 -25.57
CA GLY A 391 21.18 -3.07 -24.99
C GLY A 391 21.87 -2.32 -23.84
N SER A 392 21.26 -1.27 -23.28
CA SER A 392 21.63 -0.74 -21.96
C SER A 392 20.95 -1.55 -20.84
N LEU A 393 21.55 -1.53 -19.65
CA LEU A 393 20.91 -1.96 -18.41
C LEU A 393 19.90 -0.92 -17.92
N VAL A 394 18.97 -1.35 -17.08
CA VAL A 394 17.95 -0.53 -16.44
C VAL A 394 18.20 -0.52 -14.93
N ILE A 395 18.19 0.66 -14.32
CA ILE A 395 18.39 0.85 -12.88
C ILE A 395 17.04 0.78 -12.17
N ILE A 396 17.00 0.12 -11.03
CA ILE A 396 15.82 0.00 -10.18
C ILE A 396 16.04 0.84 -8.93
N ALA A 397 15.10 1.73 -8.62
CA ALA A 397 15.16 2.59 -7.45
C ALA A 397 13.83 2.61 -6.69
N ASN A 398 13.90 2.96 -5.40
CA ASN A 398 12.71 3.22 -4.59
C ASN A 398 12.20 4.66 -4.78
N GLU A 399 11.13 5.02 -4.06
CA GLU A 399 10.50 6.34 -4.14
C GLU A 399 11.38 7.50 -3.66
N PHE A 400 12.46 7.21 -2.93
CA PHE A 400 13.43 8.19 -2.43
C PHE A 400 14.66 8.33 -3.35
N GLY A 401 14.69 7.60 -4.47
CA GLY A 401 15.81 7.60 -5.41
C GLY A 401 16.97 6.70 -4.99
N VAL A 402 16.79 5.86 -3.96
CA VAL A 402 17.81 4.90 -3.53
C VAL A 402 17.79 3.69 -4.46
N VAL A 403 18.96 3.37 -5.03
CA VAL A 403 19.12 2.24 -5.97
C VAL A 403 18.97 0.92 -5.23
N GLN A 404 18.01 0.10 -5.66
CA GLN A 404 17.76 -1.23 -5.12
C GLN A 404 18.50 -2.33 -5.91
N GLY A 405 18.71 -2.09 -7.20
CA GLY A 405 19.28 -3.09 -8.11
C GLY A 405 19.43 -2.56 -9.53
N LEU A 406 19.90 -3.42 -10.43
CA LEU A 406 19.83 -3.22 -11.88
C LEU A 406 19.30 -4.47 -12.56
N VAL A 407 18.81 -4.31 -13.78
CA VAL A 407 18.26 -5.42 -14.57
C VAL A 407 18.67 -5.29 -16.03
N THR A 408 19.02 -6.42 -16.62
CA THR A 408 19.40 -6.58 -18.02
C THR A 408 18.42 -7.50 -18.76
N PRO A 409 18.43 -7.51 -20.12
CA PRO A 409 17.68 -8.49 -20.87
C PRO A 409 18.11 -9.94 -20.61
N LEU A 410 19.34 -10.17 -20.14
CA LEU A 410 19.85 -11.48 -19.81
C LEU A 410 19.11 -12.02 -18.58
N ASP A 411 19.06 -11.27 -17.48
CA ASP A 411 18.43 -11.71 -16.22
C ASP A 411 16.95 -12.12 -16.43
N VAL A 412 16.24 -11.40 -17.30
CA VAL A 412 14.84 -11.76 -17.65
C VAL A 412 14.78 -13.03 -18.51
N LEU A 413 15.78 -13.28 -19.36
CA LEU A 413 15.91 -14.54 -20.09
C LEU A 413 16.25 -15.69 -19.15
N GLU A 414 17.12 -15.47 -18.15
CA GLU A 414 17.45 -16.49 -17.15
C GLU A 414 16.23 -16.90 -16.33
N ALA A 415 15.41 -15.90 -15.97
CA ALA A 415 14.13 -16.12 -15.30
C ALA A 415 13.14 -16.97 -16.10
N ILE A 416 13.33 -17.12 -17.42
CA ILE A 416 12.50 -17.92 -18.32
C ILE A 416 13.15 -19.27 -18.61
N ALA A 417 14.43 -19.28 -18.99
CA ALA A 417 15.09 -20.43 -19.60
C ALA A 417 16.08 -21.14 -18.66
N GLY A 418 16.22 -20.68 -17.41
CA GLY A 418 17.19 -21.20 -16.45
C GLY A 418 18.48 -20.36 -16.43
N GLU A 419 19.40 -20.66 -15.51
CA GLU A 419 20.64 -19.91 -15.32
C GLU A 419 21.54 -19.95 -16.57
N PHE A 420 22.05 -18.77 -16.95
CA PHE A 420 23.09 -18.60 -17.96
C PHE A 420 24.35 -18.10 -17.23
N PRO A 421 25.09 -18.99 -16.56
CA PRO A 421 26.24 -18.57 -15.76
C PRO A 421 27.26 -17.82 -16.63
N ASP A 422 27.78 -16.72 -16.07
CA ASP A 422 28.92 -16.00 -16.65
C ASP A 422 30.17 -16.90 -16.72
N GLU A 423 31.21 -16.52 -17.49
CA GLU A 423 32.41 -17.34 -17.72
C GLU A 423 33.12 -17.81 -16.42
N ASP A 424 32.90 -17.10 -15.30
CA ASP A 424 33.47 -17.38 -13.97
C ASP A 424 32.45 -17.90 -12.95
N GLU A 425 31.17 -18.05 -13.31
CA GLU A 425 30.13 -18.52 -12.40
C GLU A 425 29.88 -20.03 -12.54
N THR A 426 29.74 -20.69 -11.39
CA THR A 426 29.28 -22.08 -11.31
C THR A 426 27.77 -22.08 -11.18
N LEU A 427 27.07 -23.00 -11.85
CA LEU A 427 25.63 -23.19 -11.68
C LEU A 427 25.27 -23.27 -10.20
N ASP A 428 24.18 -22.63 -9.82
CA ASP A 428 23.75 -22.62 -8.42
C ASP A 428 23.13 -23.96 -8.00
N ILE A 429 22.65 -24.74 -8.98
CA ILE A 429 22.10 -26.08 -8.78
C ILE A 429 22.90 -27.08 -9.62
N ILE A 430 23.61 -27.99 -8.95
CA ILE A 430 24.43 -29.03 -9.60
C ILE A 430 23.87 -30.40 -9.22
N PRO A 431 23.60 -31.30 -10.18
CA PRO A 431 23.19 -32.67 -9.84
C PRO A 431 24.33 -33.42 -9.12
N ASP A 432 24.02 -34.01 -7.95
CA ASP A 432 24.94 -34.77 -7.10
C ASP A 432 24.33 -36.12 -6.70
N GLY A 433 24.51 -37.13 -7.56
CA GLY A 433 23.98 -38.48 -7.35
C GLY A 433 22.45 -38.56 -7.47
N GLU A 434 21.78 -38.96 -6.38
CA GLU A 434 20.30 -39.02 -6.26
C GLU A 434 19.69 -37.68 -5.78
N GLY A 435 20.52 -36.64 -5.62
CA GLY A 435 20.11 -35.32 -5.14
C GLY A 435 20.79 -34.18 -5.91
N TRP A 436 20.73 -32.99 -5.33
CA TRP A 436 21.27 -31.75 -5.90
C TRP A 436 22.12 -31.02 -4.87
N LEU A 437 23.23 -30.44 -5.32
CA LEU A 437 24.04 -29.52 -4.57
C LEU A 437 23.62 -28.10 -4.95
N VAL A 438 23.11 -27.35 -3.99
CA VAL A 438 22.41 -26.07 -4.21
C VAL A 438 23.06 -24.98 -3.38
N LYS A 439 23.35 -23.82 -3.98
CA LYS A 439 23.83 -22.66 -3.23
C LYS A 439 22.72 -22.07 -2.36
N GLY A 440 23.04 -21.55 -1.19
CA GLY A 440 22.01 -20.97 -0.32
C GLY A 440 21.33 -19.72 -0.90
N GLY A 441 21.98 -19.04 -1.84
CA GLY A 441 21.43 -17.89 -2.56
C GLY A 441 20.36 -18.20 -3.60
N THR A 442 20.22 -19.47 -4.01
CA THR A 442 19.36 -19.89 -5.12
C THR A 442 17.90 -19.51 -4.89
N ASP A 443 17.26 -18.98 -5.95
CA ASP A 443 15.84 -18.66 -5.98
C ASP A 443 14.98 -19.92 -5.74
N LEU A 444 14.00 -19.80 -4.83
CA LEU A 444 13.18 -20.95 -4.44
C LEU A 444 12.32 -21.49 -5.60
N HIS A 445 11.89 -20.63 -6.53
CA HIS A 445 11.15 -21.10 -7.71
C HIS A 445 12.05 -21.88 -8.66
N ALA A 446 13.30 -21.45 -8.85
CA ALA A 446 14.28 -22.20 -9.63
C ALA A 446 14.54 -23.59 -9.03
N LEU A 447 14.72 -23.66 -7.70
CA LEU A 447 14.87 -24.95 -7.01
C LEU A 447 13.62 -25.83 -7.13
N GLN A 448 12.43 -25.23 -6.96
CA GLN A 448 11.15 -25.93 -7.12
C GLN A 448 10.98 -26.52 -8.52
N GLN A 449 11.42 -25.82 -9.56
CA GLN A 449 11.39 -26.31 -10.94
C GLN A 449 12.31 -27.52 -11.14
N VAL A 450 13.54 -27.46 -10.62
CA VAL A 450 14.50 -28.57 -10.77
C VAL A 450 14.08 -29.80 -9.96
N VAL A 451 13.54 -29.58 -8.76
CA VAL A 451 13.17 -30.68 -7.85
C VAL A 451 11.73 -31.19 -8.11
N ASP A 452 11.00 -30.63 -9.07
CA ASP A 452 9.63 -31.01 -9.47
C ASP A 452 8.67 -31.16 -8.27
N SER A 453 8.77 -30.23 -7.31
CA SER A 453 7.98 -30.25 -6.07
C SER A 453 7.03 -29.06 -6.02
N SER A 454 5.72 -29.30 -5.97
CA SER A 454 4.70 -28.23 -5.96
C SER A 454 4.65 -27.42 -4.65
N ASP A 455 5.26 -27.93 -3.58
CA ASP A 455 5.01 -27.49 -2.21
C ASP A 455 6.16 -26.67 -1.61
N LEU A 456 7.22 -26.38 -2.38
CA LEU A 456 8.39 -25.65 -1.85
C LEU A 456 8.15 -24.14 -1.65
N VAL A 457 7.18 -23.57 -2.36
CA VAL A 457 6.85 -22.14 -2.29
C VAL A 457 5.41 -21.96 -1.82
N ASP A 458 5.22 -21.51 -0.58
CA ASP A 458 3.90 -21.10 -0.09
C ASP A 458 3.62 -19.65 -0.54
N PRO A 459 2.52 -19.36 -1.26
CA PRO A 459 2.14 -18.00 -1.63
C PRO A 459 1.87 -17.05 -0.45
N LYS A 460 1.90 -17.53 0.79
CA LYS A 460 1.78 -16.72 2.02
C LYS A 460 3.12 -16.41 2.69
N GLU A 461 4.20 -17.06 2.32
CA GLU A 461 5.51 -16.89 2.94
C GLU A 461 6.45 -16.06 2.06
N GLU A 462 7.20 -15.14 2.66
CA GLU A 462 7.99 -14.10 1.96
C GLU A 462 9.45 -14.51 1.71
N TYR A 463 9.75 -15.80 1.56
CA TYR A 463 11.12 -16.25 1.32
C TYR A 463 11.46 -16.19 -0.16
N ALA A 464 12.57 -15.56 -0.51
CA ALA A 464 13.05 -15.46 -1.89
C ALA A 464 14.09 -16.55 -2.23
N SER A 465 14.87 -17.01 -1.26
CA SER A 465 16.00 -17.93 -1.48
C SER A 465 15.98 -19.16 -0.57
N LEU A 466 16.68 -20.22 -0.97
CA LEU A 466 16.82 -21.46 -0.21
C LEU A 466 17.30 -21.21 1.23
N ALA A 467 18.35 -20.40 1.42
CA ALA A 467 18.85 -20.06 2.73
C ALA A 467 17.80 -19.32 3.57
N GLY A 468 17.01 -18.44 2.96
CA GLY A 468 15.93 -17.72 3.65
C GLY A 468 14.85 -18.67 4.18
N MET A 469 14.45 -19.65 3.37
CA MET A 469 13.48 -20.67 3.80
C MET A 469 14.03 -21.54 4.94
N LEU A 470 15.28 -22.01 4.82
CA LEU A 470 15.90 -22.87 5.84
C LEU A 470 16.10 -22.13 7.17
N LEU A 471 16.50 -20.85 7.13
CA LEU A 471 16.65 -20.03 8.33
C LEU A 471 15.32 -19.74 9.01
N ALA A 472 14.26 -19.53 8.24
CA ALA A 472 12.94 -19.28 8.84
C ALA A 472 12.33 -20.51 9.50
N HIS A 473 12.71 -21.71 9.04
CA HIS A 473 12.30 -22.97 9.65
C HIS A 473 13.21 -23.44 10.79
N SER A 474 14.33 -22.75 11.03
CA SER A 474 15.29 -23.09 12.07
C SER A 474 15.25 -22.06 13.21
N ASP A 475 15.03 -22.50 14.45
CA ASP A 475 15.05 -21.61 15.62
C ASP A 475 16.44 -21.02 15.91
N GLU A 476 17.50 -21.71 15.47
CA GLU A 476 18.90 -21.28 15.56
C GLU A 476 19.56 -21.32 14.17
N PHE A 477 20.68 -20.61 14.02
CA PHE A 477 21.43 -20.60 12.76
C PHE A 477 22.04 -22.00 12.47
N PRO A 478 21.72 -22.64 11.33
CA PRO A 478 22.11 -24.02 11.06
C PRO A 478 23.62 -24.23 11.01
N LYS A 479 24.09 -25.39 11.48
CA LYS A 479 25.51 -25.76 11.48
C LYS A 479 25.84 -26.70 10.32
N VAL A 480 27.10 -26.68 9.90
CA VAL A 480 27.63 -27.65 8.93
C VAL A 480 27.39 -29.08 9.42
N GLY A 481 26.77 -29.90 8.56
CA GLY A 481 26.39 -31.29 8.84
C GLY A 481 24.96 -31.46 9.39
N GLU A 482 24.23 -30.37 9.65
CA GLU A 482 22.83 -30.42 10.08
C GLU A 482 21.90 -30.82 8.94
N ILE A 483 20.81 -31.51 9.29
CA ILE A 483 19.82 -32.02 8.35
C ILE A 483 18.46 -31.43 8.70
N ILE A 484 17.84 -30.75 7.76
CA ILE A 484 16.51 -30.15 7.88
C ILE A 484 15.58 -30.89 6.91
N GLU A 485 14.44 -31.40 7.38
CA GLU A 485 13.47 -32.12 6.55
C GLU A 485 12.20 -31.28 6.36
N LEU A 486 11.89 -30.90 5.12
CA LEU A 486 10.75 -30.06 4.76
C LEU A 486 10.16 -30.49 3.42
N HIS A 487 8.83 -30.49 3.30
CA HIS A 487 8.13 -30.70 2.02
C HIS A 487 8.59 -31.95 1.24
N ARG A 488 8.85 -33.07 1.94
CA ARG A 488 9.38 -34.35 1.40
C ARG A 488 10.80 -34.28 0.82
N LEU A 489 11.54 -33.22 1.16
CA LEU A 489 12.95 -33.06 0.84
C LEU A 489 13.78 -33.04 2.12
N ARG A 490 15.01 -33.53 2.00
CA ARG A 490 16.03 -33.50 3.04
C ARG A 490 17.13 -32.54 2.61
N PHE A 491 17.38 -31.52 3.43
CA PHE A 491 18.37 -30.47 3.22
C PHE A 491 19.55 -30.69 4.16
N HIS A 492 20.69 -31.10 3.61
CA HIS A 492 21.95 -31.27 4.31
C HIS A 492 22.78 -30.00 4.18
N ILE A 493 23.08 -29.36 5.31
CA ILE A 493 23.92 -28.16 5.32
C ILE A 493 25.39 -28.57 5.10
N ILE A 494 25.96 -28.20 3.95
CA ILE A 494 27.32 -28.60 3.56
C ILE A 494 28.34 -27.52 3.93
N ASP A 495 28.00 -26.25 3.69
CA ASP A 495 28.90 -25.13 3.97
C ASP A 495 28.12 -23.89 4.43
N VAL A 496 28.70 -23.18 5.39
CA VAL A 496 28.08 -22.06 6.09
C VAL A 496 29.16 -21.03 6.46
N SER A 497 28.93 -19.77 6.11
CA SER A 497 29.73 -18.63 6.55
C SER A 497 29.18 -18.03 7.86
N GLU A 498 29.81 -16.98 8.41
CA GLU A 498 29.44 -16.43 9.72
C GLU A 498 27.96 -15.99 9.81
N TYR A 499 27.32 -15.65 8.68
CA TYR A 499 25.93 -15.19 8.62
C TYR A 499 25.11 -15.74 7.44
N ARG A 500 25.65 -16.64 6.61
CA ARG A 500 24.96 -17.15 5.42
C ARG A 500 25.16 -18.65 5.26
N ILE A 501 24.10 -19.36 4.84
CA ILE A 501 24.21 -20.74 4.35
C ILE A 501 24.77 -20.65 2.93
N GLU A 502 25.95 -21.20 2.69
CA GLU A 502 26.62 -21.11 1.38
C GLU A 502 26.18 -22.27 0.49
N LEU A 503 26.12 -23.49 1.03
CA LEU A 503 25.90 -24.69 0.24
C LEU A 503 25.05 -25.74 0.98
N VAL A 504 24.07 -26.29 0.27
CA VAL A 504 23.10 -27.25 0.79
C VAL A 504 22.95 -28.41 -0.20
N ARG A 505 23.03 -29.64 0.28
CA ARG A 505 22.69 -30.83 -0.51
C ARG A 505 21.23 -31.19 -0.26
N VAL A 506 20.44 -31.24 -1.32
CA VAL A 506 19.01 -31.49 -1.32
C VAL A 506 18.75 -32.89 -1.86
N GLU A 507 18.05 -33.72 -1.09
CA GLU A 507 17.68 -35.10 -1.47
C GLU A 507 16.17 -35.30 -1.35
N ARG A 508 15.58 -36.12 -2.21
CA ARG A 508 14.18 -36.53 -2.05
C ARG A 508 14.07 -37.58 -0.95
N ILE A 509 13.09 -37.42 -0.05
CA ILE A 509 12.75 -38.46 0.92
C ILE A 509 12.01 -39.56 0.15
N ILE A 510 12.72 -40.66 -0.13
CA ILE A 510 12.11 -41.87 -0.66
C ILE A 510 11.42 -42.57 0.51
N ASP A 511 10.09 -42.55 0.55
CA ASP A 511 9.31 -43.43 1.42
C ASP A 511 9.60 -44.87 0.98
N ARG A 512 10.51 -45.54 1.69
CA ARG A 512 10.59 -47.00 1.62
C ARG A 512 9.33 -47.51 2.32
N GLU A 513 8.35 -47.98 1.55
CA GLU A 513 7.39 -48.95 2.07
C GLU A 513 8.20 -50.05 2.77
N GLU A 514 8.04 -50.14 4.08
CA GLU A 514 8.52 -51.27 4.87
C GLU A 514 7.83 -52.53 4.33
N ASP A 515 8.54 -53.29 3.50
CA ASP A 515 8.36 -54.73 3.40
C ASP A 515 8.70 -55.33 4.78
N GLU A 516 7.76 -55.25 5.73
CA GLU A 516 7.70 -56.13 6.89
C GLU A 516 6.42 -56.99 6.84
N ASP A 517 6.69 -58.29 6.68
CA ASP A 517 5.88 -59.47 7.06
C ASP A 517 4.78 -60.00 6.13
N ALA A 518 5.15 -60.96 5.25
CA ALA A 518 4.74 -62.38 5.37
C ALA A 518 5.38 -63.30 4.31
#